data_AF-A0A850R8K2-F1
#
_entry.id   AF-A0A850R8K2-F1
#
_cell.length_a   1.000
_cell.length_b   1.000
_cell.length_c   1.000
_cell.angle_alpha   90.00
_cell.angle_beta   90.00
_cell.angle_gamma   90.00
#
_symmetry.space_group_name_H-M   'P 1'
#
loop_
_entity.id
_entity.type
_entity.pdbx_description
1 polymer ?
#
loop_
_entity_poly.entity_id
_entity_poly.type
_entity_poly.pdbx_seq_one_letter_code
_entity_poly.pdbx_strand_id
1 'polypeptide(L)' 'MGKTQIELNKKYRQKHPEHARYLRNKSNAKTFIRKYAQLNDLNELIEMINTRKSELKDIDPFS' A
#
# COMPACT_ATOMS: atom_id res chain seq x y z
N MET A 1 -19.72 -22.98 -21.32
CA MET A 1 -19.09 -21.65 -21.34
C MET A 1 -18.24 -21.50 -20.09
N GLY A 2 -16.92 -21.42 -20.24
CA GLY A 2 -16.00 -21.32 -19.10
C GLY A 2 -16.10 -19.93 -18.47
N LYS A 3 -16.30 -19.87 -17.15
CA LYS A 3 -16.25 -18.63 -16.38
C LYS A 3 -14.92 -17.96 -16.69
N THR A 4 -14.97 -16.82 -17.36
CA THR A 4 -13.78 -16.11 -17.79
C THR A 4 -13.00 -15.70 -16.54
N GLN A 5 -11.66 -15.71 -16.61
CA GLN A 5 -10.77 -15.32 -15.51
C GLN A 5 -11.18 -13.98 -14.85
N ILE A 6 -11.91 -13.15 -15.60
CA ILE A 6 -12.54 -11.90 -15.19
C ILE A 6 -13.53 -12.10 -14.02
N GLU A 7 -14.43 -13.09 -14.10
CA GLU A 7 -15.45 -13.34 -13.06
C GLU A 7 -14.85 -13.91 -11.77
N LEU A 8 -13.82 -14.76 -11.92
CA LEU A 8 -13.06 -15.30 -10.79
C LEU A 8 -12.25 -14.20 -10.09
N ASN A 9 -11.60 -13.29 -10.84
CA ASN A 9 -10.94 -12.10 -10.30
C ASN A 9 -11.93 -11.16 -9.58
N LYS A 10 -13.14 -11.01 -10.11
CA LYS A 10 -14.18 -10.16 -9.51
C LYS A 10 -14.64 -10.69 -8.14
N LYS A 11 -14.82 -12.01 -8.01
CA LYS A 11 -15.16 -12.66 -6.74
C LYS A 11 -14.03 -12.61 -5.71
N TYR A 12 -12.77 -12.72 -6.14
CA TYR A 12 -11.62 -12.60 -5.24
C TYR A 12 -11.42 -11.17 -4.73
N ARG A 13 -11.59 -10.17 -5.62
CA ARG A 13 -11.58 -8.75 -5.24
C ARG A 13 -12.72 -8.37 -4.29
N GLN A 14 -13.90 -8.98 -4.42
CA GLN A 14 -15.01 -8.78 -3.49
C GLN A 14 -14.80 -9.47 -2.13
N LYS A 15 -14.11 -10.62 -2.08
CA LYS A 15 -13.80 -11.31 -0.82
C LYS A 15 -12.69 -10.64 0.00
N HIS A 16 -11.84 -9.83 -0.63
CA HIS A 16 -10.75 -9.12 0.06
C HIS A 16 -10.74 -7.62 -0.27
N PRO A 17 -11.81 -6.88 0.09
CA PRO A 17 -11.92 -5.46 -0.21
C PRO A 17 -10.79 -4.66 0.46
N GLU A 18 -10.33 -5.10 1.63
CA GLU A 18 -9.22 -4.48 2.35
C GLU A 18 -7.88 -4.65 1.64
N HIS A 19 -7.63 -5.82 1.06
CA HIS A 19 -6.41 -6.07 0.29
C HIS A 19 -6.38 -5.24 -1.00
N ALA A 20 -7.52 -5.14 -1.69
CA ALA A 20 -7.64 -4.27 -2.86
C ALA A 20 -7.44 -2.79 -2.49
N ARG A 21 -7.98 -2.33 -1.35
CA ARG A 21 -7.78 -0.98 -0.83
C ARG A 21 -6.31 -0.73 -0.51
N TYR A 22 -5.65 -1.68 0.15
CA TYR A 22 -4.21 -1.63 0.44
C TYR A 22 -3.38 -1.46 -0.84
N LEU A 23 -3.62 -2.30 -1.85
CA LEU A 23 -2.89 -2.24 -3.13
C LEU A 23 -3.11 -0.92 -3.88
N ARG A 24 -4.35 -0.41 -3.87
CA ARG A 24 -4.67 0.90 -4.48
C ARG A 24 -3.90 2.02 -3.79
N ASN A 25 -3.97 2.07 -2.46
CA ASN A 25 -3.28 3.10 -1.68
C ASN A 25 -1.76 3.04 -1.90
N LYS A 26 -1.18 1.83 -1.90
CA LYS A 26 0.24 1.62 -2.18
C LYS A 26 0.64 2.11 -3.56
N SER A 27 -0.17 1.85 -4.58
CA SER A 27 0.11 2.27 -5.96
C SER A 27 -0.01 3.78 -6.13
N ASN A 28 -1.00 4.40 -5.48
CA ASN A 28 -1.18 5.84 -5.46
C ASN A 28 0.00 6.54 -4.76
N ALA A 29 0.42 6.05 -3.59
CA ALA A 29 1.57 6.59 -2.87
C ALA A 29 2.87 6.52 -3.71
N LYS A 30 3.11 5.38 -4.39
CA LYS A 30 4.25 5.25 -5.31
C LYS A 30 4.21 6.28 -6.43
N THR A 31 3.04 6.51 -7.01
CA THR A 31 2.88 7.48 -8.10
C THR A 31 3.10 8.90 -7.60
N PHE A 32 2.57 9.23 -6.44
CA PHE A 32 2.79 10.52 -5.78
C PHE A 32 4.27 10.81 -5.57
N ILE A 33 4.98 9.91 -4.89
CA ILE A 33 6.42 10.03 -4.61
C ILE A 33 7.24 10.18 -5.92
N ARG A 34 6.87 9.47 -6.98
CA ARG A 34 7.66 9.43 -8.23
C ARG A 34 7.38 10.58 -9.19
N LYS A 35 6.17 11.16 -9.16
CA LYS A 35 5.71 12.08 -10.21
C LYS A 35 5.22 13.43 -9.72
N TYR A 36 4.79 13.54 -8.46
CA TYR A 36 4.07 14.71 -7.97
C TYR A 36 4.70 15.34 -6.73
N ALA A 37 5.33 14.55 -5.86
CA ALA A 37 5.90 15.03 -4.61
C ALA A 37 7.06 16.02 -4.86
N GLN A 38 7.04 17.15 -4.15
CA GLN A 38 8.14 18.09 -4.09
C GLN A 38 9.15 17.67 -2.99
N LEU A 39 10.30 18.35 -2.95
CA LEU A 39 11.36 18.02 -1.99
C LEU A 39 10.87 18.05 -0.53
N ASN A 40 10.03 19.03 -0.17
CA ASN A 40 9.47 19.12 1.17
C ASN A 40 8.55 17.93 1.49
N ASP A 41 7.65 17.58 0.55
CA ASP A 41 6.76 16.43 0.69
C ASP A 41 7.55 15.13 0.89
N LEU A 42 8.65 14.96 0.14
CA LEU A 42 9.50 13.78 0.27
C LEU A 42 10.16 13.70 1.66
N ASN A 43 10.62 14.82 2.20
CA ASN A 43 11.21 14.87 3.54
C ASN A 43 10.16 14.53 4.61
N GLU A 44 8.96 15.11 4.53
CA GLU A 44 7.87 14.81 5.46
C GLU A 44 7.44 13.33 5.38
N LEU A 45 7.37 12.77 4.16
CA LEU A 45 7.09 11.35 3.96
C LEU A 45 8.16 10.44 4.54
N ILE A 46 9.44 10.81 4.45
CA ILE A 46 10.54 10.04 5.05
C ILE A 46 10.41 10.01 6.57
N GLU A 47 10.12 11.14 7.21
CA GLU A 47 9.92 11.22 8.66
C GLU A 47 8.75 10.32 9.10
N MET A 48 7.61 10.42 8.42
CA MET A 48 6.46 9.54 8.68
C MET A 48 6.79 8.05 8.52
N ILE A 49 7.58 7.70 7.49
CA ILE A 49 8.02 6.31 7.26
C ILE A 49 8.95 5.83 8.38
N ASN A 50 9.87 6.69 8.84
CA ASN A 50 10.80 6.35 9.91
C ASN A 50 10.06 6.11 11.23
N THR A 51 9.14 6.99 11.61
CA THR A 51 8.28 6.80 12.79
C THR A 51 7.50 5.49 12.70
N ARG A 52 6.86 5.23 11.56
CA ARG A 52 6.09 3.99 11.37
C ARG A 52 6.96 2.74 11.42
N LYS A 53 8.19 2.79 10.90
CA LYS A 53 9.14 1.68 11.00
C LYS A 53 9.56 1.43 12.44
N SER A 54 9.80 2.48 13.22
CA SER A 54 10.15 2.36 14.65
C SER A 54 9.01 1.72 15.43
N GLU A 55 7.77 2.15 15.23
CA GLU A 55 6.59 1.49 15.83
C GLU A 55 6.53 0.00 15.46
N LEU A 56 6.78 -0.34 14.20
CA LEU A 56 6.74 -1.74 13.75
C LEU A 56 7.92 -2.58 14.25
N LYS A 57 9.09 -1.98 14.49
CA LYS A 57 10.26 -2.65 15.07
C LYS A 57 10.10 -2.90 16.57
N ASP A 58 9.46 -1.98 17.29
CA ASP A 58 9.13 -2.16 18.71
C ASP A 58 8.13 -3.31 18.93
N ILE A 59 7.34 -3.62 17.89
CA ILE A 59 6.39 -4.74 17.84
C ILE A 59 7.08 -6.08 17.52
N ASP A 60 8.39 -6.08 17.21
CA ASP A 60 9.16 -7.29 16.90
C ASP A 60 10.09 -7.65 18.09
N PRO A 61 9.61 -8.39 19.12
CA PRO A 61 10.39 -8.72 20.33
C PRO A 61 11.54 -9.73 20.08
N PHE A 62 11.87 -10.04 18.82
CA PHE A 62 12.88 -11.04 18.45
C PHE A 62 13.97 -10.52 17.49
N SER A 63 14.11 -9.20 17.33
CA SER A 63 15.24 -8.61 16.57
C SER A 63 16.41 -8.19 17.44
#